data_AF-A0ABF7QG82-F1
#
_entry.id   AF-A0ABF7QG82-F1
#
_cell.length_a   1.000
_cell.length_b   1.000
_cell.length_c   1.000
_cell.angle_alpha   90.00
_cell.angle_beta   90.00
_cell.angle_gamma   90.00
#
_symmetry.space_group_name_H-M   'P 1'
#
loop_
_entity.id
_entity.type
_entity.pdbx_description
1 polymer ?
#
loop_
_entity_poly.entity_id
_entity_poly.type
_entity_poly.pdbx_seq_one_letter_code
_entity_poly.pdbx_strand_id
1 'polypeptide(L)' 'MDGHTEGASYREIAEAIFGAARIADASWKTSALRDVTIDLVKDGLALIAGGYRALLRRRRRQ' A
#
# COMPACT_ATOMS: atom_id res chain seq x y z
N MET A 1 -1.51 6.35 -10.77
CA MET A 1 -0.58 7.19 -10.00
C MET A 1 -1.39 8.38 -9.52
N ASP A 2 -2.40 8.15 -8.67
CA ASP A 2 -3.24 9.23 -8.12
C ASP A 2 -3.71 8.76 -6.74
N GLY A 3 -3.14 9.36 -5.69
CA GLY A 3 -3.32 8.99 -4.29
C GLY A 3 -2.04 9.18 -3.46
N HIS A 4 -0.85 9.05 -4.05
CA HIS A 4 0.43 9.36 -3.37
C HIS A 4 0.89 10.81 -3.62
N THR A 5 0.40 11.46 -4.67
CA THR A 5 0.78 12.82 -5.08
C THR A 5 0.08 13.93 -4.30
N GLU A 6 -0.81 13.60 -3.36
CA GLU A 6 -1.68 14.56 -2.67
C GLU A 6 -1.45 14.61 -1.15
N GLY A 7 -0.26 14.22 -0.68
CA GLY A 7 0.10 14.36 0.74
C GLY A 7 -0.70 13.47 1.69
N ALA A 8 -1.45 12.49 1.17
CA ALA A 8 -2.21 11.54 1.98
C ALA A 8 -1.25 10.78 2.89
N SER A 9 -1.46 10.92 4.20
CA SER A 9 -0.72 10.19 5.21
C SER A 9 -0.94 8.69 5.04
N TYR A 10 0.05 7.87 5.39
CA TYR A 10 -0.11 6.41 5.42
C TYR A 10 -1.34 5.94 6.21
N ARG A 11 -1.82 6.79 7.15
CA ARG A 11 -3.03 6.54 7.91
C ARG A 11 -4.26 6.60 7.01
N GLU A 12 -4.42 7.63 6.18
CA GLU A 12 -5.55 7.76 5.25
C GLU A 12 -5.58 6.60 4.24
N ILE A 13 -4.39 6.19 3.76
CA ILE A 13 -4.26 5.01 2.90
C ILE A 13 -4.72 3.75 3.64
N ALA A 14 -4.30 3.57 4.89
CA ALA A 14 -4.72 2.43 5.71
C ALA A 14 -6.21 2.48 6.04
N GLU A 15 -6.79 3.66 6.29
CA GLU A 15 -8.21 3.83 6.56
C GLU A 15 -9.07 3.49 5.33
N ALA A 16 -8.61 3.85 4.13
CA ALA A 16 -9.27 3.48 2.88
C ALA A 16 -9.22 1.96 2.60
N ILE A 17 -8.16 1.27 3.04
CA ILE A 17 -7.95 -0.17 2.78
C ILE A 17 -8.55 -1.06 3.86
N PHE A 18 -8.38 -0.70 5.14
CA PHE A 18 -8.76 -1.52 6.30
C PHE A 18 -9.96 -0.97 7.07
N GLY A 19 -10.41 0.24 6.76
CA GLY A 19 -11.51 0.93 7.43
C GLY A 19 -11.06 1.75 8.65
N ALA A 20 -11.60 2.96 8.78
CA ALA A 20 -11.25 3.90 9.85
C ALA A 20 -11.49 3.35 11.26
N ALA A 21 -12.55 2.56 11.48
CA ALA A 21 -12.84 1.95 12.78
C ALA A 21 -11.72 1.04 13.28
N ARG A 22 -11.06 0.31 12.36
CA ARG A 22 -9.99 -0.64 12.70
C ARG A 22 -8.64 0.04 12.93
N ILE A 23 -8.44 1.21 12.32
CA ILE A 23 -7.24 2.04 12.52
C ILE A 23 -7.36 2.90 13.78
N ALA A 24 -8.58 3.33 14.14
CA ALA A 24 -8.85 4.12 15.34
C ALA A 24 -8.73 3.31 16.65
N ASP A 25 -9.03 2.01 16.60
CA ASP A 25 -9.00 1.11 17.76
C ASP A 25 -7.57 0.64 18.13
N ALA A 26 -6.66 0.61 17.14
CA ALA A 26 -5.27 0.21 17.34
C ALA A 26 -4.36 1.43 17.57
N SER A 27 -3.35 1.30 18.44
CA SER A 27 -2.26 2.29 18.56
C SER A 27 -1.49 2.37 17.23
N TRP A 28 -1.88 3.30 16.36
CA TRP A 28 -1.40 3.43 14.98
C TRP A 28 0.13 3.47 14.87
N LYS A 29 0.83 4.09 15.82
CA LYS A 29 2.30 4.21 15.79
C LYS A 29 3.04 2.88 15.95
N THR A 30 2.42 1.89 16.58
CA THR A 30 3.02 0.57 16.87
C THR A 30 2.23 -0.57 16.26
N SER A 31 1.27 -0.26 15.40
CA SER A 31 0.36 -1.25 14.82
C SER A 31 1.02 -1.97 13.65
N ALA A 32 0.94 -3.30 13.60
CA ALA A 32 1.34 -4.09 12.44
C ALA A 32 0.62 -3.65 11.15
N LEU A 33 -0.57 -3.04 11.27
CA LEU A 33 -1.30 -2.48 10.12
C LEU A 33 -0.53 -1.32 9.46
N ARG A 34 0.23 -0.56 10.23
CA ARG A 34 1.10 0.51 9.70
C ARG A 34 2.20 -0.08 8.84
N ASP A 35 2.88 -1.12 9.33
CA ASP A 35 3.98 -1.77 8.61
C ASP A 35 3.47 -2.42 7.32
N VAL A 36 2.34 -3.14 7.39
CA VAL A 36 1.67 -3.72 6.21
C VAL A 36 1.29 -2.64 5.19
N THR A 37 0.81 -1.48 5.64
CA THR A 37 0.46 -0.37 4.74
C THR A 37 1.70 0.22 4.09
N ILE A 38 2.79 0.40 4.85
CA ILE A 38 4.06 0.91 4.33
C ILE A 38 4.62 -0.03 3.26
N ASP A 39 4.65 -1.33 3.55
CA ASP A 39 5.16 -2.33 2.62
C ASP A 39 4.29 -2.42 1.36
N LEU A 40 2.96 -2.38 1.51
CA LEU A 40 2.04 -2.33 0.38
C LEU A 40 2.28 -1.11 -0.52
N VAL A 41 2.46 0.08 0.06
CA VAL A 41 2.73 1.30 -0.70
C VAL A 41 4.08 1.19 -1.42
N LYS A 42 5.13 0.70 -0.75
CA LYS A 42 6.44 0.48 -1.37
C LYS A 42 6.37 -0.51 -2.53
N ASP A 43 5.69 -1.63 -2.34
CA ASP A 43 5.50 -2.65 -3.37
C ASP A 43 4.69 -2.12 -4.55
N GLY A 44 3.64 -1.34 -4.28
CA GLY A 44 2.84 -0.67 -5.31
C GLY A 44 3.67 0.32 -6.13
N LEU A 45 4.52 1.11 -5.48
CA LEU A 45 5.45 2.04 -6.14
C LEU A 45 6.48 1.28 -6.99
N ALA A 46 7.07 0.21 -6.46
CA ALA A 46 7.99 -0.65 -7.19
C ALA A 46 7.32 -1.31 -8.42
N LEU A 47 6.04 -1.69 -8.27
CA LEU A 47 5.24 -2.23 -9.35
C LEU A 47 5.05 -1.19 -10.46
N ILE A 48 4.65 0.03 -10.11
CA ILE A 48 4.43 1.15 -11.06
C ILE A 48 5.74 1.56 -11.75
N ALA A 49 6.87 1.56 -11.03
CA ALA A 49 8.20 1.91 -11.56
C ALA A 49 8.72 0.96 -12.65
N GLY A 50 7.97 -0.10 -12.98
CA GLY A 50 8.29 -1.06 -14.04
C GLY A 50 8.18 -2.51 -13.61
N GLY A 51 7.98 -2.78 -12.32
CA GLY A 51 7.76 -4.12 -11.78
C GLY A 51 6.55 -4.85 -12.38
N TYR A 52 5.51 -4.13 -12.83
CA TYR A 52 4.35 -4.74 -13.50
C TYR A 52 4.75 -5.53 -14.76
N ARG A 53 5.84 -5.14 -15.43
CA ARG A 53 6.35 -5.85 -16.63
C ARG A 53 6.88 -7.24 -16.27
N ALA A 54 7.37 -7.42 -15.04
CA ALA A 54 7.81 -8.72 -14.53
C ALA A 54 6.61 -9.66 -14.27
N LEU A 55 5.52 -9.15 -13.71
CA LEU A 55 4.28 -9.92 -13.53
C LEU A 55 3.70 -10.37 -14.88
N LEU A 56 3.67 -9.48 -15.87
CA LEU A 56 3.17 -9.78 -17.21
C LEU A 56 4.09 -10.74 -17.98
N ARG A 57 5.42 -10.66 -17.79
CA ARG A 57 6.37 -11.63 -18.37
C ARG A 57 6.24 -13.02 -17.75
N ARG A 58 5.98 -13.10 -16.43
CA ARG A 58 5.83 -14.40 -15.75
C ARG A 58 4.58 -15.15 -16.21
N ARG A 59 3.50 -14.44 -16.50
CA ARG A 59 2.22 -15.02 -16.99
C ARG A 59 2.26 -15.50 -18.45
N ARG A 60 3.29 -15.15 -19.23
CA ARG A 60 3.49 -15.64 -20.61
C ARG A 60 4.39 -16.88 -20.71
N ARG A 61 4.95 -17.35 -19.59
CA ARG A 61 5.80 -18.54 -19.52
C ARG A 61 5.20 -19.65 -18.65
N GLN A 62 3.97 -19.47 -18.18
CA GLN A 62 3.17 -20.49 -17.50
C GLN A 62 1.96 -20.83 -18.35
#